data_AF-A0A5R8QG01-F1
#
_entry.id   AF-A0A5R8QG01-F1
#
_cell.length_a   1.000
_cell.length_b   1.000
_cell.length_c   1.000
_cell.angle_alpha   90.00
_cell.angle_beta   90.00
_cell.angle_gamma   90.00
#
_symmetry.space_group_name_H-M   'P 1'
#
loop_
_entity.id
_entity.type
_entity.pdbx_description
1 polymer ?
#
loop_
_entity_poly.entity_id
_entity_poly.type
_entity_poly.pdbx_seq_one_letter_code
_entity_poly.pdbx_strand_id
1 'polypeptide(L)'
;MDTKSLKTLKNLYLTTAIIATVNAIPGFGFLFNLLFGIPALAVAILAIIQIVAAKKAKQSVAISVLALVTGTIGFISAIIILLAMISDGGSSSYYMNSYGSSGNPVFGFAMLIGFCAWAMFVVTTVLHYVQFAKINKMIKMESFNQQQY
;
A
#
# COMPACT_ATOMS: atom_id res chain seq x y z
N MET A 1 14.45 -7.17 -24.99
CA MET A 1 14.07 -6.60 -23.68
C MET A 1 15.17 -7.01 -22.70
N ASP A 2 15.59 -6.20 -21.73
CA ASP A 2 16.63 -6.65 -20.80
C ASP A 2 15.99 -7.56 -19.74
N THR A 3 16.22 -8.87 -19.85
CA THR A 3 15.69 -9.90 -18.93
C THR A 3 16.12 -9.65 -17.48
N LYS A 4 17.26 -8.99 -17.23
CA LYS A 4 17.69 -8.59 -15.88
C LYS A 4 16.74 -7.54 -15.30
N SER A 5 16.38 -6.52 -16.08
CA SER A 5 15.43 -5.47 -15.69
C SER A 5 14.03 -6.03 -15.37
N LEU A 6 13.57 -7.01 -16.17
CA LEU A 6 12.31 -7.73 -15.96
C LEU A 6 12.32 -8.55 -14.66
N LYS A 7 13.40 -9.26 -14.36
CA LYS A 7 13.56 -10.02 -13.10
C LYS A 7 13.54 -9.10 -11.88
N THR A 8 14.24 -7.96 -11.94
CA THR A 8 14.19 -6.95 -10.87
C THR A 8 12.78 -6.40 -10.68
N LEU A 9 12.10 -6.04 -11.77
CA LEU A 9 10.74 -5.52 -11.71
C LEU A 9 9.76 -6.56 -11.13
N LYS A 10 9.89 -7.83 -11.53
CA LYS A 10 9.11 -8.94 -10.97
C LYS A 10 9.25 -9.00 -9.44
N ASN A 11 10.48 -8.96 -8.93
CA ASN A 11 10.73 -9.04 -7.50
C ASN A 11 10.15 -7.82 -6.77
N LEU A 12 10.26 -6.62 -7.35
CA LEU A 12 9.66 -5.42 -6.78
C LEU A 12 8.12 -5.50 -6.71
N TYR A 13 7.46 -6.04 -7.74
CA TYR A 13 6.00 -6.25 -7.70
C TYR A 13 5.61 -7.26 -6.62
N LEU A 14 6.37 -8.33 -6.45
CA LEU A 14 6.12 -9.33 -5.40
C LEU A 14 6.31 -8.75 -4.00
N THR A 15 7.42 -8.03 -3.75
CA THR A 15 7.68 -7.42 -2.45
C THR A 15 6.59 -6.43 -2.07
N THR A 16 6.19 -5.55 -2.99
CA THR A 16 5.09 -4.61 -2.73
C THR A 16 3.76 -5.33 -2.53
N ALA A 17 3.47 -6.42 -3.24
CA ALA A 17 2.26 -7.22 -3.03
C ALA A 17 2.22 -7.80 -1.60
N ILE A 18 3.33 -8.34 -1.11
CA ILE A 18 3.43 -8.92 0.24
C ILE A 18 3.17 -7.84 1.30
N ILE A 19 3.81 -6.67 1.19
CA ILE A 19 3.63 -5.58 2.15
C ILE A 19 2.21 -4.98 2.05
N ALA A 20 1.67 -4.84 0.83
CA ALA A 20 0.29 -4.41 0.64
C ALA A 20 -0.72 -5.42 1.23
N THR A 21 -0.42 -6.73 1.18
CA THR A 21 -1.24 -7.78 1.78
C THR A 21 -1.36 -7.59 3.29
N VAL A 22 -0.27 -7.24 3.99
CA VAL A 22 -0.31 -6.95 5.43
C VAL A 22 -1.30 -5.83 5.74
N ASN A 23 -1.34 -4.79 4.89
CA ASN A 23 -2.29 -3.69 5.01
C ASN A 23 -3.72 -4.05 4.57
N ALA A 24 -3.89 -5.10 3.75
CA ALA A 24 -5.18 -5.56 3.26
C ALA A 24 -5.90 -6.50 4.24
N ILE A 25 -5.22 -7.05 5.26
CA ILE A 25 -5.86 -7.89 6.27
C ILE A 25 -6.81 -7.02 7.12
N PRO A 26 -8.12 -7.34 7.20
CA PRO A 26 -9.08 -6.61 8.02
C PRO A 26 -8.63 -6.54 9.49
N GLY A 27 -8.76 -5.37 10.12
CA GLY A 27 -8.35 -5.12 11.51
C GLY A 27 -6.83 -5.04 11.72
N PHE A 28 -6.05 -5.97 11.14
CA PHE A 28 -4.59 -6.01 11.26
C PHE A 28 -3.91 -4.87 10.51
N GLY A 29 -4.32 -4.62 9.26
CA GLY A 29 -3.79 -3.52 8.46
C GLY A 29 -4.14 -2.15 9.05
N PHE A 30 -5.31 -2.03 9.68
CA PHE A 30 -5.72 -0.83 10.40
C PHE A 30 -4.86 -0.62 11.64
N LEU A 31 -4.68 -1.65 12.49
CA LEU A 31 -3.81 -1.59 13.67
C LEU A 31 -2.36 -1.26 13.34
N PHE A 32 -1.77 -1.88 12.31
CA PHE A 32 -0.39 -1.62 11.93
C PHE A 32 -0.17 -0.25 11.28
N ASN A 33 -1.12 0.23 10.46
CA ASN A 33 -1.06 1.61 9.99
C ASN A 33 -1.26 2.60 11.12
N LEU A 34 -2.16 2.33 12.06
CA LEU A 34 -2.45 3.18 13.20
C LEU A 34 -1.30 3.26 14.21
N LEU A 35 -0.60 2.14 14.45
CA LEU A 35 0.52 2.09 15.40
C LEU A 35 1.84 2.64 14.83
N PHE A 36 2.07 2.50 13.51
CA PHE A 36 3.38 2.81 12.94
C PHE A 36 3.35 3.56 11.62
N GLY A 37 2.32 3.42 10.77
CA GLY A 37 2.28 3.98 9.40
C GLY A 37 3.38 3.46 8.46
N ILE A 38 4.35 2.70 8.99
CA ILE A 38 5.53 2.17 8.31
C ILE A 38 5.15 1.28 7.12
N PRO A 39 4.15 0.38 7.20
CA PRO A 39 3.79 -0.46 6.05
C PRO A 39 3.24 0.35 4.87
N ALA A 40 2.39 1.35 5.11
CA ALA A 40 1.89 2.24 4.06
C ALA A 40 3.02 3.08 3.42
N LEU A 41 3.94 3.60 4.24
CA LEU A 41 5.11 4.33 3.77
C LEU A 41 6.03 3.43 2.93
N ALA A 42 6.26 2.18 3.34
CA ALA A 42 7.05 1.22 2.58
C ALA A 42 6.44 0.94 1.20
N VAL A 43 5.11 0.80 1.12
CA VAL A 43 4.40 0.66 -0.18
C VAL A 43 4.61 1.88 -1.05
N ALA A 44 4.52 3.10 -0.50
CA ALA A 44 4.77 4.33 -1.25
C ALA A 44 6.22 4.41 -1.78
N ILE A 45 7.22 4.11 -0.95
CA ILE A 45 8.64 4.12 -1.35
C ILE A 45 8.90 3.07 -2.44
N LEU A 46 8.41 1.84 -2.25
CA LEU A 46 8.58 0.78 -3.24
C LEU A 46 7.86 1.11 -4.55
N ALA A 47 6.72 1.77 -4.51
CA ALA A 47 6.03 2.26 -5.69
C ALA A 47 6.88 3.24 -6.50
N ILE A 48 7.61 4.17 -5.86
CA ILE A 48 8.55 5.07 -6.54
C ILE A 48 9.66 4.28 -7.24
N ILE A 49 10.26 3.31 -6.54
CA ILE A 49 11.31 2.44 -7.10
C ILE A 49 10.76 1.64 -8.29
N GLN A 50 9.55 1.11 -8.17
CA GLN A 50 8.88 0.39 -9.25
C GLN A 50 8.62 1.29 -10.47
N ILE A 51 8.23 2.56 -10.30
CA ILE A 51 8.04 3.48 -11.43
C ILE A 51 9.33 3.61 -12.24
N VAL A 52 10.47 3.77 -11.57
CA VAL A 52 11.79 3.86 -12.23
C VAL A 52 12.14 2.54 -12.92
N ALA A 53 11.93 1.40 -12.24
CA ALA A 53 12.21 0.08 -12.80
C ALA A 53 11.29 -0.29 -13.98
N ALA A 54 10.00 0.06 -13.92
CA ALA A 54 9.01 -0.19 -14.96
C ALA A 54 9.34 0.61 -16.23
N LYS A 55 9.77 1.86 -16.10
CA LYS A 55 10.28 2.65 -17.23
C LYS A 55 11.47 1.99 -17.91
N LYS A 56 12.45 1.49 -17.13
CA LYS A 56 13.61 0.75 -17.67
C LYS A 56 13.21 -0.53 -18.39
N ALA A 57 12.20 -1.24 -17.87
CA ALA A 57 11.68 -2.47 -18.48
C ALA A 57 10.62 -2.22 -19.57
N LYS A 58 10.33 -0.96 -19.96
CA LYS A 58 9.26 -0.57 -20.91
C LYS A 58 7.88 -1.15 -20.54
N GLN A 59 7.58 -1.23 -19.25
CA GLN A 59 6.29 -1.69 -18.71
C GLN A 59 5.43 -0.50 -18.26
N SER A 60 4.11 -0.71 -18.21
CA SER A 60 3.18 0.29 -17.67
C SER A 60 3.51 0.62 -16.20
N VAL A 61 3.42 1.91 -15.86
CA VAL A 61 3.62 2.43 -14.50
C VAL A 61 2.30 2.59 -13.73
N ALA A 62 1.15 2.35 -14.37
CA ALA A 62 -0.17 2.65 -13.78
C ALA A 62 -0.39 1.95 -12.43
N ILE A 63 0.03 0.69 -12.31
CA ILE A 63 -0.10 -0.10 -11.09
C ILE A 63 0.80 0.46 -9.97
N SER A 64 2.02 0.88 -10.31
CA SER A 64 2.93 1.52 -9.36
C SER A 64 2.44 2.91 -8.93
N VAL A 65 1.85 3.68 -9.84
CA VAL A 65 1.22 4.97 -9.49
C VAL A 65 0.03 4.77 -8.54
N LEU A 66 -0.80 3.75 -8.78
CA LEU A 66 -1.89 3.41 -7.87
C LEU A 66 -1.38 3.00 -6.47
N ALA A 67 -0.31 2.20 -6.41
CA ALA A 67 0.32 1.87 -5.12
C ALA A 67 0.89 3.09 -4.41
N LEU A 68 1.47 4.05 -5.14
CA LEU A 68 1.97 5.29 -4.56
C LEU A 68 0.84 6.12 -3.92
N VAL A 69 -0.28 6.27 -4.64
CA VAL A 69 -1.46 6.96 -4.12
C VAL A 69 -2.02 6.24 -2.90
N THR A 70 -2.16 4.92 -2.98
CA THR A 70 -2.67 4.07 -1.88
C THR A 70 -1.80 4.18 -0.63
N GLY A 71 -0.47 4.03 -0.78
CA GLY A 71 0.48 4.16 0.31
C GLY A 71 0.47 5.55 0.94
N THR A 72 0.40 6.60 0.12
CA THR A 72 0.32 7.99 0.59
C THR A 72 -0.96 8.24 1.38
N ILE A 73 -2.12 7.82 0.88
CA ILE A 73 -3.40 8.02 1.57
C ILE A 73 -3.44 7.23 2.88
N GLY A 74 -2.94 5.98 2.89
CA GLY A 74 -2.82 5.18 4.10
C GLY A 74 -1.91 5.84 5.15
N PHE A 75 -0.79 6.41 4.72
CA PHE A 75 0.13 7.11 5.60
C PHE A 75 -0.46 8.42 6.17
N ILE A 76 -1.14 9.22 5.35
CA ILE A 76 -1.84 10.43 5.79
C ILE A 76 -2.92 10.07 6.82
N SER A 77 -3.69 9.01 6.56
CA SER A 77 -4.70 8.52 7.51
C SER A 77 -4.09 8.19 8.86
N ALA A 78 -2.96 7.48 8.88
CA ALA A 78 -2.24 7.13 10.10
C ALA A 78 -1.79 8.38 10.89
N ILE A 79 -1.25 9.39 10.18
CA ILE A 79 -0.84 10.65 10.80
C ILE A 79 -2.03 11.38 11.42
N ILE A 80 -3.17 11.48 10.72
CA ILE A 80 -4.35 12.17 11.25
C ILE A 80 -4.87 11.47 12.51
N ILE A 81 -4.88 10.14 12.53
CA ILE A 81 -5.29 9.38 13.73
C ILE A 81 -4.32 9.64 14.88
N LEU A 82 -3.01 9.58 14.63
CA LEU A 82 -1.99 9.85 15.65
C LEU A 82 -2.13 11.27 16.21
N LEU A 83 -2.32 12.27 15.34
CA LEU A 83 -2.55 13.65 15.75
C LEU A 83 -3.83 13.80 16.57
N ALA A 84 -4.93 13.13 16.18
CA ALA A 84 -6.18 13.14 16.93
C ALA A 84 -6.01 12.53 18.34
N MET A 85 -5.25 11.43 18.44
CA MET A 85 -4.93 10.80 19.74
C MET A 85 -4.05 11.69 20.62
N ILE A 86 -3.09 12.43 20.03
CA ILE A 86 -2.21 13.36 20.77
C ILE A 86 -2.97 14.62 21.18
N SER A 87 -3.80 15.19 20.31
CA SER A 87 -4.57 16.41 20.59
C SER A 87 -5.62 16.18 21.69
N ASP A 88 -6.23 15.00 21.72
CA ASP A 88 -7.18 14.62 22.78
C ASP A 88 -6.47 14.29 24.12
N GLY A 89 -5.14 14.12 24.11
CA GLY A 89 -4.30 13.87 25.29
C GLY A 89 -4.16 15.07 26.24
N GLY A 90 -4.61 16.27 25.84
CA GLY A 90 -4.66 17.46 26.70
C GLY A 90 -6.01 17.69 27.38
N SER A 91 -7.03 16.88 27.09
CA SER A 91 -8.38 17.07 27.61
C SER A 91 -9.04 15.73 27.81
N SER A 92 -8.80 15.11 28.97
CA SER A 92 -9.73 14.20 29.68
C SER A 92 -10.93 13.66 28.86
N SER A 93 -10.69 12.87 27.82
CA SER A 93 -11.76 12.32 26.96
C SER A 93 -12.03 10.83 27.20
N TYR A 94 -11.46 10.30 28.29
CA TYR A 94 -12.05 9.18 29.02
C TYR A 94 -13.18 9.63 29.97
N TYR A 95 -13.61 10.90 29.93
CA TYR A 95 -14.96 11.23 30.37
C TYR A 95 -15.94 10.71 29.32
N MET A 96 -16.27 9.43 29.49
CA MET A 96 -17.51 8.83 29.06
C MET A 96 -18.64 9.68 29.64
N ASN A 97 -18.98 10.77 28.94
CA ASN A 97 -20.02 11.68 29.36
C ASN A 97 -21.34 10.94 29.13
N SER A 98 -22.00 10.60 30.24
CA SER A 98 -23.23 9.80 30.34
C SER A 98 -24.46 10.46 29.71
N TYR A 99 -24.29 11.41 28.78
CA TYR A 99 -25.32 12.09 28.04
C TYR A 99 -24.82 12.37 26.60
N GLY A 100 -25.22 11.53 25.64
CA GLY A 100 -25.16 11.87 24.20
C GLY A 100 -23.78 12.03 23.57
N SER A 101 -22.86 11.07 23.80
CA SER A 101 -21.47 11.07 23.28
C SER A 101 -21.37 11.35 21.77
N SER A 102 -20.95 12.57 21.40
CA SER A 102 -20.36 12.83 20.09
C SER A 102 -18.88 12.47 20.17
N GLY A 103 -18.51 11.27 19.70
CA GLY A 103 -17.10 10.90 19.55
C GLY A 103 -16.33 11.95 18.74
N ASN A 104 -15.00 12.06 18.95
CA ASN A 104 -14.18 13.05 18.26
C ASN A 104 -14.41 12.95 16.72
N PRO A 105 -15.02 13.97 16.07
CA PRO A 105 -15.35 13.91 14.66
C PRO A 105 -14.10 13.76 13.77
N VAL A 106 -12.94 14.23 14.25
CA VAL A 106 -11.64 14.05 13.57
C VAL A 106 -11.25 12.58 13.52
N PHE A 107 -11.48 11.84 14.61
CA PHE A 107 -11.21 10.40 14.67
C PHE A 107 -12.14 9.62 13.73
N GLY A 108 -13.43 9.97 13.69
CA GLY A 108 -14.40 9.38 12.75
C GLY A 108 -14.04 9.64 11.28
N PHE A 109 -13.62 10.87 10.96
CA PHE A 109 -13.16 11.22 9.62
C PHE A 109 -11.88 10.46 9.22
N ALA A 110 -10.93 10.31 10.15
CA ALA A 110 -9.70 9.57 9.93
C ALA A 110 -9.94 8.06 9.76
N MET A 111 -10.90 7.48 10.49
CA MET A 111 -11.37 6.11 10.30
C MET A 111 -11.94 5.89 8.88
N LEU A 112 -12.73 6.84 8.37
CA LEU A 112 -13.30 6.77 7.01
C LEU A 112 -12.19 6.78 5.94
N ILE A 113 -11.20 7.68 6.06
CA ILE A 113 -10.04 7.72 5.17
C ILE A 113 -9.25 6.41 5.26
N GLY A 114 -9.06 5.89 6.47
CA GLY A 114 -8.38 4.62 6.73
C GLY A 114 -9.09 3.43 6.07
N PHE A 115 -10.42 3.41 6.09
CA PHE A 115 -11.22 2.40 5.41
C PHE A 115 -11.07 2.50 3.88
N CYS A 116 -11.11 3.71 3.32
CA CYS A 116 -10.84 3.93 1.90
C CYS A 116 -9.43 3.48 1.50
N ALA A 117 -8.43 3.80 2.33
CA ALA A 117 -7.05 3.34 2.14
C ALA A 117 -6.96 1.81 2.17
N TRP A 118 -7.63 1.16 3.14
CA TRP A 118 -7.69 -0.29 3.25
C TRP A 118 -8.28 -0.93 1.98
N ALA A 119 -9.42 -0.44 1.49
CA ALA A 119 -10.01 -0.95 0.25
C ALA A 119 -9.06 -0.79 -0.95
N MET A 120 -8.35 0.34 -1.04
CA MET A 120 -7.32 0.54 -2.06
C MET A 120 -6.11 -0.39 -1.88
N PHE A 121 -5.71 -0.75 -0.65
CA PHE A 121 -4.67 -1.75 -0.41
C PHE A 121 -5.08 -3.14 -0.89
N VAL A 122 -6.34 -3.54 -0.71
CA VAL A 122 -6.87 -4.79 -1.28
C VAL A 122 -6.73 -4.80 -2.80
N VAL A 123 -7.21 -3.74 -3.47
CA VAL A 123 -7.12 -3.61 -4.93
C VAL A 123 -5.66 -3.60 -5.41
N THR A 124 -4.81 -2.81 -4.74
CA THR A 124 -3.38 -2.70 -5.04
C THR A 124 -2.69 -4.06 -4.93
N THR A 125 -3.00 -4.83 -3.89
CA THR A 125 -2.46 -6.17 -3.67
C THR A 125 -2.79 -7.11 -4.83
N VAL A 126 -4.07 -7.18 -5.20
CA VAL A 126 -4.53 -8.04 -6.31
C VAL A 126 -3.83 -7.67 -7.62
N LEU A 127 -3.79 -6.38 -7.96
CA LEU A 127 -3.16 -5.91 -9.19
C LEU A 127 -1.66 -6.19 -9.23
N HIS A 128 -0.95 -6.08 -8.10
CA HIS A 128 0.47 -6.41 -8.02
C HIS A 128 0.72 -7.91 -8.22
N TYR A 129 -0.11 -8.80 -7.67
CA TYR A 129 0.01 -10.24 -7.91
C TYR A 129 -0.28 -10.61 -9.37
N VAL A 130 -1.30 -9.99 -9.99
CA VAL A 130 -1.60 -10.19 -11.41
C VAL A 130 -0.42 -9.74 -12.29
N GLN A 131 0.15 -8.57 -12.00
CA GLN A 131 1.30 -8.04 -12.75
C GLN A 131 2.55 -8.90 -12.56
N PHE A 132 2.79 -9.40 -11.35
CA PHE A 132 3.84 -10.38 -11.07
C PHE A 132 3.68 -11.64 -11.93
N ALA A 133 2.47 -12.22 -11.97
CA ALA A 133 2.19 -13.41 -12.78
C ALA A 133 2.40 -13.14 -14.27
N LYS A 134 1.98 -11.96 -14.77
CA LYS A 134 2.18 -11.53 -16.16
C LYS A 134 3.67 -11.40 -16.50
N ILE A 135 4.45 -10.74 -15.65
CA ILE A 135 5.91 -10.59 -15.84
C ILE A 135 6.62 -11.96 -15.79
N ASN A 136 6.21 -12.84 -14.88
CA ASN A 136 6.77 -14.18 -14.80
C ASN A 136 6.51 -15.01 -16.07
N LYS A 137 5.33 -14.89 -16.68
CA LYS A 137 5.03 -15.51 -17.98
C LYS A 137 5.93 -14.95 -19.10
N MET A 138 6.13 -13.64 -19.16
CA MET A 138 7.02 -13.01 -20.16
C MET A 138 8.47 -13.53 -20.05
N ILE A 139 8.99 -13.64 -18.82
CA ILE A 139 10.35 -14.17 -18.58
C ILE A 139 10.48 -15.64 -19.05
N LYS A 140 9.47 -16.47 -18.79
CA LYS A 140 9.47 -17.88 -19.23
C LYS A 140 9.46 -18.02 -20.75
N MET A 141 8.70 -17.16 -21.45
CA MET A 141 8.65 -17.15 -22.92
C MET A 141 9.99 -16.74 -23.52
N GLU A 142 10.65 -15.71 -22.98
CA GLU A 142 12.00 -15.31 -23.43
C GLU A 142 13.01 -16.44 -23.26
N SER A 143 13.00 -17.15 -22.13
CA SER A 143 13.92 -18.27 -21.91
C SER A 143 13.67 -19.46 -22.84
N PHE A 144 12.42 -19.73 -23.21
CA PHE A 144 12.09 -20.80 -24.15
C PHE A 144 12.58 -20.47 -25.56
N ASN A 145 12.33 -19.24 -26.02
CA ASN A 145 12.79 -18.79 -27.33
C ASN A 145 14.32 -18.83 -27.44
N GLN A 146 15.05 -18.51 -26.37
CA GLN A 146 16.52 -18.58 -26.34
C GLN A 146 17.09 -20.02 -26.37
N GLN A 147 16.29 -21.04 -26.07
CA GLN A 147 16.71 -22.45 -26.16
C GLN A 147 16.44 -23.07 -27.54
N GLN A 148 15.67 -22.39 -28.39
CA GLN A 148 15.36 -22.85 -29.75
C GLN A 148 16.29 -22.26 -30.82
N TYR A 149 17.22 -21.38 -30.43
CA TYR A 149 18.29 -20.82 -31.26
C TYR A 149 19.65 -21.18 -30.65
#